data_AF-S2EQM8-F1
#
_entry.id   AF-S2EQM8-F1
#
_cell.length_a   1.000
_cell.length_b   1.000
_cell.length_c   1.000
_cell.angle_alpha   90.00
_cell.angle_beta   90.00
_cell.angle_gamma   90.00
#
_symmetry.space_group_name_H-M   'P 1'
#
loop_
_entity.id
_entity.type
_entity.pdbx_description
1 polymer ?
#
loop_
_entity_poly.entity_id
_entity_poly.type
_entity_poly.pdbx_seq_one_letter_code
_entity_poly.pdbx_strand_id
1 'polypeptide(L)'
;MELGGHALQIENFESARSVVTDMNRKTVQTKHAEGVTFDTHVIANPTNPKEWIVFFKKDAGRSYFLVDDNEEVESFGHLDDLIAELRDLGLKTAEIHF
;
A
#
# COMPACT_ATOMS: atom_id res chain seq x y z
N MET A 1 2.60 7.91 -30.38
CA MET A 1 2.24 6.63 -29.75
C MET A 1 3.41 6.25 -28.87
N GLU A 2 3.38 6.69 -27.62
CA GLU A 2 4.40 6.37 -26.63
C GLU A 2 3.63 5.93 -25.40
N LEU A 3 3.40 4.62 -25.29
CA LEU A 3 2.97 4.02 -24.03
C LEU A 3 4.23 3.89 -23.18
N GLY A 4 4.65 5.03 -22.62
CA GLY A 4 5.66 5.07 -21.58
C GLY A 4 5.13 4.32 -20.38
N GLY A 5 5.76 3.20 -20.05
CA GLY A 5 5.55 2.52 -18.78
C GLY A 5 5.92 3.47 -17.65
N HIS A 6 4.94 4.21 -17.15
CA HIS A 6 5.06 4.92 -15.90
C HIS A 6 5.14 3.86 -14.80
N ALA A 7 6.36 3.42 -14.51
CA ALA A 7 6.71 3.22 -13.12
C ALA A 7 6.29 4.52 -12.43
N LEU A 8 5.28 4.45 -11.58
CA LEU A 8 4.91 5.54 -10.69
C LEU A 8 6.11 5.75 -9.78
N GLN A 9 7.07 6.54 -10.25
CA GLN A 9 8.05 7.15 -9.38
C GLN A 9 7.20 8.09 -8.53
N ILE A 10 6.95 7.71 -7.28
CA ILE A 10 6.20 8.53 -6.32
C ILE A 10 7.12 9.71 -5.96
N GLU A 11 7.27 10.64 -6.89
CA GLU A 11 7.98 11.90 -6.67
C GLU A 11 7.12 12.86 -5.84
N ASN A 12 5.78 12.66 -5.84
CA ASN A 12 4.81 13.44 -5.09
C ASN A 12 3.75 12.53 -4.45
N PHE A 13 3.90 12.23 -3.15
CA PHE A 13 2.95 11.42 -2.38
C PHE A 13 1.52 11.99 -2.39
N GLU A 14 1.37 13.31 -2.27
CA GLU A 14 0.07 13.99 -2.29
C GLU A 14 -0.65 13.85 -3.65
N SER A 15 0.10 13.96 -4.75
CA SER A 15 -0.45 13.77 -6.10
C SER A 15 -0.81 12.30 -6.35
N ALA A 16 -0.01 11.36 -5.83
CA ALA A 16 -0.34 9.93 -5.87
C ALA A 16 -1.60 9.63 -5.05
N ARG A 17 -1.74 10.21 -3.86
CA ARG A 17 -2.92 10.04 -3.00
C ARG A 17 -4.20 10.57 -3.65
N SER A 18 -4.13 11.60 -4.51
CA SER A 18 -5.29 12.07 -5.27
C SER A 18 -5.82 11.08 -6.31
N VAL A 19 -5.00 10.12 -6.77
CA VAL A 19 -5.37 9.12 -7.80
C VAL A 19 -5.46 7.69 -7.25
N VAL A 20 -5.04 7.48 -6.00
CA VAL A 20 -5.07 6.22 -5.27
C VAL A 20 -6.23 6.26 -4.28
N THR A 21 -6.91 5.14 -4.07
CA THR A 21 -8.05 5.07 -3.15
C THR A 21 -7.59 4.59 -1.77
N ASP A 22 -8.19 5.10 -0.71
CA ASP A 22 -7.88 4.68 0.66
C ASP A 22 -8.59 3.34 0.99
N MET A 23 -7.87 2.40 1.62
CA MET A 23 -8.43 1.12 2.04
C MET A 23 -8.01 0.78 3.47
N ASN A 24 -9.00 0.63 4.34
CA ASN A 24 -8.74 0.27 5.73
C ASN A 24 -8.45 -1.24 5.90
N ARG A 25 -7.76 -1.57 6.99
CA ARG A 25 -7.47 -2.97 7.39
C ARG A 25 -8.68 -3.90 7.39
N LYS A 26 -9.85 -3.43 7.86
CA LYS A 26 -11.09 -4.23 7.89
C LYS A 26 -11.53 -4.63 6.48
N THR A 27 -11.38 -3.72 5.52
CA THR A 27 -11.71 -3.95 4.12
C THR A 27 -10.73 -4.92 3.49
N VAL A 28 -9.42 -4.77 3.77
CA VAL A 28 -8.40 -5.73 3.31
C VAL A 28 -8.71 -7.13 3.85
N GLN A 29 -8.95 -7.28 5.15
CA GLN A 29 -9.31 -8.57 5.77
C GLN A 29 -10.57 -9.18 5.15
N THR A 30 -11.62 -8.37 4.95
CA THR A 30 -12.87 -8.81 4.32
C THR A 30 -12.61 -9.30 2.90
N LYS A 31 -11.89 -8.51 2.09
CA LYS A 31 -11.58 -8.82 0.69
C LYS A 31 -10.71 -10.08 0.59
N HIS A 32 -9.72 -10.20 1.48
CA HIS A 32 -8.88 -11.38 1.56
C HIS A 32 -9.69 -12.63 1.95
N ALA A 33 -10.63 -12.51 2.90
CA ALA A 33 -11.57 -13.59 3.25
C ALA A 33 -12.52 -13.96 2.10
N GLU A 34 -12.87 -13.01 1.24
CA GLU A 34 -13.60 -13.24 -0.03
C GLU A 34 -12.72 -13.89 -1.12
N GLY A 35 -11.42 -14.10 -0.87
CA GLY A 35 -10.46 -14.67 -1.82
C GLY A 35 -9.88 -13.65 -2.80
N VAL A 36 -10.02 -12.35 -2.54
CA VAL A 36 -9.38 -11.30 -3.32
C VAL A 36 -7.91 -11.19 -2.90
N THR A 37 -7.02 -11.46 -3.85
CA THR A 37 -5.59 -11.20 -3.71
C THR A 37 -5.25 -9.79 -4.15
N PHE A 38 -4.34 -9.17 -3.42
CA PHE A 38 -3.73 -7.90 -3.75
C PHE A 38 -2.22 -8.07 -3.72
N ASP A 39 -1.53 -7.46 -4.67
CA ASP A 39 -0.08 -7.31 -4.58
C ASP A 39 0.21 -6.29 -3.50
N THR A 40 0.85 -6.73 -2.42
CA THR A 40 1.22 -5.85 -1.32
C THR A 40 2.60 -5.29 -1.61
N HIS A 41 2.69 -3.99 -1.79
CA HIS A 41 3.92 -3.24 -1.98
C HIS A 41 4.19 -2.39 -0.76
N VAL A 42 5.42 -2.47 -0.28
CA VAL A 42 5.91 -1.70 0.85
C VAL A 42 6.94 -0.74 0.31
N ILE A 43 6.70 0.56 0.49
CA ILE A 43 7.59 1.62 0.01
C ILE A 43 8.06 2.47 1.17
N ALA A 44 9.28 3.00 1.08
CA ALA A 44 9.72 4.02 2.04
C ALA A 44 8.89 5.30 1.87
N ASN A 45 8.51 5.93 2.97
CA ASN A 45 7.79 7.19 2.95
C ASN A 45 8.72 8.28 2.38
N PRO A 46 8.34 8.95 1.28
CA PRO A 46 9.18 10.00 0.68
C PRO A 46 9.37 11.21 1.61
N THR A 47 8.45 11.45 2.54
CA THR A 47 8.57 12.51 3.56
C THR A 47 9.53 12.10 4.68
N ASN A 48 9.64 10.80 4.97
CA ASN A 48 10.45 10.25 6.04
C ASN A 48 11.00 8.88 5.62
N PRO A 49 12.25 8.78 5.14
CA PRO A 49 12.80 7.52 4.65
C PRO A 49 12.98 6.43 5.72
N LYS A 50 12.64 6.73 6.99
CA LYS A 50 12.60 5.78 8.10
C LYS A 50 11.21 5.17 8.32
N GLU A 51 10.19 5.71 7.65
CA GLU A 51 8.84 5.21 7.71
C GLU A 51 8.53 4.39 6.47
N TRP A 52 7.68 3.38 6.63
CA TRP A 52 7.28 2.45 5.59
C TRP A 52 5.79 2.55 5.40
N ILE A 53 5.35 2.63 4.16
CA ILE A 53 3.93 2.74 3.82
C ILE A 53 3.54 1.49 3.04
N VAL A 54 2.38 0.94 3.40
CA VAL A 54 1.79 -0.20 2.70
C VAL A 54 0.86 0.29 1.60
N PHE A 55 1.04 -0.30 0.43
CA PHE A 55 0.26 -0.01 -0.76
C PHE A 55 -0.18 -1.32 -1.41
N PHE A 56 -1.48 -1.46 -1.65
CA PHE A 56 -2.04 -2.61 -2.33
C PHE A 56 -2.25 -2.28 -3.81
N LYS A 57 -1.55 -2.99 -4.68
CA LYS A 57 -1.80 -2.95 -6.10
C LYS A 57 -2.79 -4.05 -6.48
N LYS A 58 -3.81 -3.69 -7.25
CA LYS A 58 -4.77 -4.63 -7.84
C LYS A 58 -4.49 -4.74 -9.34
N ASP A 59 -4.58 -5.96 -9.88
CA ASP A 59 -4.40 -6.27 -11.31
C ASP A 59 -5.16 -5.37 -12.30
N ALA A 60 -6.25 -4.73 -11.85
CA ALA A 60 -7.06 -3.83 -12.68
C ALA A 60 -6.47 -2.40 -12.81
N GLY A 61 -5.19 -2.18 -12.48
CA GLY A 61 -4.56 -0.85 -12.50
C GLY A 61 -5.11 0.11 -11.44
N ARG A 62 -5.78 -0.44 -10.42
CA ARG A 62 -6.21 0.32 -9.25
C ARG A 62 -5.31 -0.02 -8.09
N SER A 63 -5.00 0.99 -7.34
CA SER A 63 -4.12 0.84 -6.21
C SER A 63 -4.75 1.48 -5.00
N TYR A 64 -4.35 1.00 -3.83
CA TYR A 64 -4.94 1.39 -2.57
C TYR A 64 -3.85 1.65 -1.53
N PHE A 65 -3.97 2.73 -0.77
CA PHE A 65 -3.13 2.91 0.41
C PHE A 65 -3.79 2.24 1.61
N LEU A 66 -3.00 1.57 2.44
CA LEU A 66 -3.48 1.14 3.74
C LEU A 66 -3.70 2.39 4.59
N VAL A 67 -4.94 2.58 5.03
CA VAL A 67 -5.29 3.66 5.96
C VAL A 67 -5.79 3.10 7.29
N ASP A 68 -5.63 3.90 8.34
CA ASP A 68 -6.18 3.60 9.65
C ASP A 68 -7.69 3.92 9.72
N ASP A 69 -8.27 3.92 10.92
CA ASP A 69 -9.69 4.25 11.13
C ASP A 69 -9.99 5.74 10.87
N ASN A 70 -8.97 6.62 10.96
CA ASN A 70 -9.07 8.05 10.67
C ASN A 70 -8.88 8.39 9.18
N GLU A 71 -8.84 7.39 8.30
CA GLU A 71 -8.56 7.58 6.86
C GLU A 71 -7.17 8.21 6.60
N GLU A 72 -6.24 8.09 7.56
CA GLU A 72 -4.86 8.52 7.40
C GLU A 72 -3.99 7.36 6.93
N VAL A 73 -3.06 7.65 6.03
CA VAL A 73 -2.17 6.61 5.49
C VAL A 73 -1.31 6.05 6.60
N GLU A 74 -1.42 4.74 6.79
CA GLU A 74 -0.71 4.04 7.84
C GLU A 74 0.77 3.96 7.45
N SER A 75 1.60 4.57 8.29
CA SER A 75 3.05 4.61 8.13
C SER A 75 3.71 3.99 9.34
N PHE A 76 4.70 3.15 9.09
CA PHE A 76 5.33 2.32 10.10
C PHE A 76 6.80 2.69 10.22
N GLY A 77 7.26 3.04 11.42
CA GLY A 77 8.69 3.31 11.65
C GLY A 77 9.57 2.05 11.58
N HIS A 78 8.97 0.86 11.69
CA HIS A 78 9.67 -0.41 11.70
C HIS A 78 9.01 -1.41 10.74
N LEU A 79 9.85 -2.13 10.01
CA LEU A 79 9.39 -3.17 9.10
C LEU A 79 8.77 -4.35 9.89
N ASP A 80 9.25 -4.64 11.09
CA ASP A 80 8.70 -5.69 11.97
C ASP A 80 7.22 -5.43 12.33
N ASP A 81 6.88 -4.19 12.73
CA ASP A 81 5.49 -3.79 13.00
C ASP A 81 4.63 -3.87 11.75
N LEU A 82 5.16 -3.43 10.61
CA LEU A 82 4.48 -3.54 9.32
C LEU A 82 4.20 -5.01 8.95
N ILE A 83 5.19 -5.90 9.08
CA ILE A 83 5.03 -7.33 8.77
C ILE A 83 3.99 -7.96 9.71
N ALA A 84 3.96 -7.55 10.99
CA ALA A 84 2.95 -8.00 11.93
C ALA A 84 1.54 -7.60 11.47
N GLU A 85 1.33 -6.36 11.03
CA GLU A 85 0.05 -5.92 10.47
C GLU A 85 -0.30 -6.68 9.19
N LEU A 86 0.62 -6.79 8.23
CA LEU A 86 0.36 -7.54 7.00
C LEU A 86 -0.09 -8.99 7.29
N ARG A 87 0.54 -9.61 8.28
CA ARG A 87 0.19 -10.96 8.72
C ARG A 87 -1.19 -11.01 9.37
N ASP A 88 -1.55 -10.03 10.19
CA ASP A 88 -2.90 -9.91 10.80
C ASP A 88 -3.97 -9.72 9.71
N LEU A 89 -3.66 -8.92 8.70
CA LEU A 89 -4.49 -8.73 7.50
C LEU A 89 -4.67 -10.01 6.67
N GLY A 90 -3.87 -11.05 6.92
CA GLY A 90 -3.88 -12.32 6.20
C GLY A 90 -3.01 -12.33 4.94
N LEU A 91 -2.26 -11.26 4.69
CA LEU A 91 -1.38 -11.13 3.54
C LEU A 91 -0.11 -11.95 3.77
N LYS A 92 0.23 -12.80 2.81
CA LYS A 92 1.33 -13.76 2.93
C LYS A 92 2.62 -13.29 2.27
N THR A 93 2.52 -12.32 1.36
CA THR A 93 3.61 -11.83 0.53
C THR A 93 3.54 -10.33 0.43
N ALA A 94 4.68 -9.67 0.59
CA ALA A 94 4.83 -8.25 0.31
C ALA A 94 6.16 -7.99 -0.38
N GLU A 95 6.13 -7.16 -1.41
CA GLU A 95 7.33 -6.72 -2.12
C GLU A 95 7.77 -5.39 -1.53
N ILE A 96 9.02 -5.33 -1.07
CA ILE A 96 9.61 -4.12 -0.52
C ILE A 96 10.38 -3.42 -1.64
N HIS A 97 10.01 -2.16 -1.89
CA HIS A 97 10.71 -1.28 -2.81
C HIS A 97 11.46 -0.21 -2.01
N PHE A 98 12.77 -0.16 -2.24
CA PHE A 98 13.72 0.79 -1.67
C PHE A 98 14.17 1.82 -2.71
#